data_AF-A0A645GAW4-F1
#
_entry.id   AF-A0A645GAW4-F1
#
_cell.length_a   1.000
_cell.length_b   1.000
_cell.length_c   1.000
_cell.angle_alpha   90.00
_cell.angle_beta   90.00
_cell.angle_gamma   90.00
#
_symmetry.space_group_name_H-M   'P 1'
#
loop_
_entity.id
_entity.type
_entity.pdbx_description
1 polymer ?
#
loop_
_entity_poly.entity_id
_entity_poly.type
_entity_poly.pdbx_seq_one_letter_code
_entity_poly.pdbx_strand_id
1 'polypeptide(L)'
;MTEIIDELSVLTGDQAPQKREDGYWFEAKTLNRSLLAKFMNEHAIRLSTMTAIERADGETDILYHFTNENVAINIRTKTAGQKIPSLGEFLPSANWIEREIHDLYAVYFEGHPDLSPLERPAELPEGFFRKEIADRLIKAKEAK
;
A
#
# COMPACT_ATOMS: atom_id res chain seq x y z
N MET A 1 0.51 -13.36 21.14
CA MET A 1 0.17 -13.45 19.70
C MET A 1 -1.30 -13.17 19.48
N THR A 2 -2.23 -13.89 20.14
CA THR A 2 -3.68 -13.62 20.05
C THR A 2 -4.03 -12.15 20.38
N GLU A 3 -3.45 -11.61 21.46
CA GLU A 3 -3.66 -10.21 21.89
C GLU A 3 -3.29 -9.16 20.81
N ILE A 4 -2.14 -9.32 20.14
CA ILE A 4 -1.71 -8.43 19.03
C ILE A 4 -2.72 -8.45 17.88
N ILE A 5 -3.25 -9.63 17.55
CA ILE A 5 -4.23 -9.78 16.45
C ILE A 5 -5.56 -9.16 16.85
N ASP A 6 -5.99 -9.32 18.10
CA ASP A 6 -7.24 -8.76 18.62
C ASP A 6 -7.18 -7.21 18.62
N GLU A 7 -6.07 -6.62 19.08
CA GLU A 7 -5.86 -5.17 19.03
C GLU A 7 -5.80 -4.63 17.61
N LEU A 8 -5.11 -5.32 16.70
CA LEU A 8 -5.10 -4.96 15.28
C LEU A 8 -6.47 -5.08 14.63
N SER A 9 -7.29 -6.05 15.06
CA SER A 9 -8.67 -6.21 14.58
C SER A 9 -9.51 -4.98 14.91
N VAL A 10 -9.28 -4.36 16.08
CA VAL A 10 -9.90 -3.09 16.45
C VAL A 10 -9.34 -1.93 15.61
N LEU A 11 -8.02 -1.82 15.45
CA LEU A 11 -7.37 -0.72 14.70
C LEU A 11 -7.71 -0.71 13.21
N THR A 12 -7.85 -1.89 12.60
CA THR A 12 -8.20 -2.07 11.18
C THR A 12 -9.71 -2.09 10.94
N GLY A 13 -10.49 -2.34 11.99
CA GLY A 13 -11.93 -2.59 11.91
C GLY A 13 -12.29 -3.96 11.33
N ASP A 14 -11.31 -4.84 11.09
CA ASP A 14 -11.53 -6.20 10.62
C ASP A 14 -11.58 -7.17 11.82
N GLN A 15 -12.78 -7.63 12.15
CA GLN A 15 -13.02 -8.51 13.30
C GLN A 15 -12.76 -9.99 12.99
N ALA A 16 -12.44 -10.34 11.74
CA ALA A 16 -12.21 -11.72 11.32
C ALA A 16 -10.99 -11.83 10.39
N PRO A 17 -9.79 -11.43 10.86
CA PRO A 17 -8.58 -11.53 10.05
C PRO A 17 -8.28 -12.98 9.70
N GLN A 18 -7.78 -13.19 8.48
CA GLN A 18 -7.47 -14.53 7.99
C GLN A 18 -6.06 -14.93 8.41
N LYS A 19 -5.93 -16.05 9.11
CA LYS A 19 -4.63 -16.71 9.30
C LYS A 19 -4.29 -17.56 8.09
N ARG A 20 -3.13 -17.29 7.48
CA ARG A 20 -2.56 -18.05 6.36
C ARG A 20 -1.18 -18.60 6.74
N GLU A 21 -0.57 -19.37 5.85
CA GLU A 21 0.79 -19.89 6.03
C GLU A 21 1.83 -18.76 6.12
N ASP A 22 1.61 -17.67 5.38
CA ASP A 22 2.50 -16.51 5.26
C ASP A 22 2.17 -15.36 6.24
N GLY A 23 1.28 -15.58 7.21
CA GLY A 23 0.96 -14.62 8.26
C GLY A 23 -0.53 -14.33 8.43
N TYR A 24 -0.83 -13.19 9.05
CA TYR A 24 -2.19 -12.73 9.32
C TYR A 24 -2.60 -11.66 8.31
N TRP A 25 -3.79 -11.77 7.77
CA TRP A 25 -4.32 -10.91 6.72
C TRP A 25 -5.55 -10.16 7.19
N PHE A 26 -5.50 -8.83 7.14
CA PHE A 26 -6.57 -7.93 7.54
C PHE A 26 -7.11 -7.16 6.34
N GLU A 27 -8.42 -6.94 6.30
CA GLU A 27 -9.12 -6.11 5.30
C GLU A 27 -9.63 -4.82 5.95
N ALA A 28 -8.83 -3.76 5.88
CA ALA A 28 -9.12 -2.47 6.51
C ALA A 28 -9.91 -1.54 5.58
N LYS A 29 -11.12 -1.14 6.00
CA LYS A 29 -11.91 -0.11 5.28
C LYS A 29 -11.42 1.30 5.55
N THR A 30 -10.95 1.55 6.76
CA THR A 30 -10.40 2.82 7.22
C THR A 30 -9.23 2.52 8.14
N LEU A 31 -8.15 3.29 8.01
CA LEU A 31 -6.93 3.05 8.79
C LEU A 31 -6.53 4.33 9.52
N ASN A 32 -6.51 4.27 10.85
CA ASN A 32 -5.92 5.35 11.63
C ASN A 32 -4.39 5.21 11.59
N ARG A 33 -3.76 5.92 10.66
CA ARG A 33 -2.32 5.84 10.37
C ARG A 33 -1.43 6.06 11.58
N SER A 34 -1.74 7.05 12.41
CA SER A 34 -0.91 7.40 13.56
C SER A 34 -1.00 6.34 14.66
N LEU A 35 -2.21 5.83 14.92
CA LEU A 35 -2.41 4.72 15.86
C LEU A 35 -1.76 3.43 15.36
N LEU A 36 -1.89 3.12 14.06
CA LEU A 36 -1.22 1.97 13.46
C LEU A 36 0.30 2.07 13.60
N ALA A 37 0.89 3.19 13.20
CA ALA A 37 2.34 3.38 13.27
C ALA A 37 2.85 3.30 14.71
N LYS A 38 2.12 3.90 15.66
CA LYS A 38 2.43 3.80 17.09
C LYS A 38 2.41 2.34 17.55
N PHE A 39 1.33 1.62 17.27
CA PHE A 39 1.17 0.21 17.63
C PHE A 39 2.31 -0.66 17.05
N MET A 40 2.57 -0.52 15.75
CA MET A 40 3.63 -1.28 15.08
C MET A 40 5.01 -1.02 15.70
N ASN A 41 5.33 0.24 16.02
CA ASN A 41 6.58 0.59 16.69
C ASN A 41 6.67 0.03 18.12
N GLU A 42 5.59 0.11 18.91
CA GLU A 42 5.54 -0.42 20.29
C GLU A 42 5.78 -1.94 20.34
N HIS A 43 5.35 -2.66 19.30
CA HIS A 43 5.56 -4.11 19.17
C HIS A 43 6.80 -4.50 18.36
N ALA A 44 7.64 -3.54 17.99
CA ALA A 44 8.82 -3.74 17.12
C ALA A 44 8.49 -4.46 15.80
N ILE A 45 7.29 -4.21 15.27
CA ILE A 45 6.84 -4.72 13.98
C ILE A 45 7.15 -3.66 12.92
N ARG A 46 8.11 -3.93 12.05
CA ARG A 46 8.53 -2.96 11.01
C ARG A 46 7.72 -3.12 9.75
N LEU A 47 7.49 -2.01 9.05
CA LEU A 47 7.04 -2.05 7.66
C LEU A 47 8.16 -2.65 6.80
N SER A 48 7.88 -3.77 6.16
CA SER A 48 8.81 -4.48 5.28
C SER A 48 8.71 -3.95 3.85
N THR A 49 7.50 -3.93 3.30
CA THR A 49 7.22 -3.41 1.97
C THR A 49 5.73 -3.03 1.83
N MET A 50 5.37 -2.40 0.73
CA MET A 50 3.98 -2.17 0.31
C MET A 50 3.79 -2.68 -1.10
N THR A 51 2.61 -3.16 -1.42
CA THR A 51 2.26 -3.54 -2.79
C THR A 51 0.96 -2.89 -3.23
N ALA A 52 0.83 -2.67 -4.54
CA ALA A 52 -0.34 -2.09 -5.15
C ALA A 52 -0.93 -3.07 -6.17
N ILE A 53 -2.25 -3.22 -6.17
CA ILE A 53 -2.97 -4.08 -7.11
C ILE A 53 -4.08 -3.26 -7.74
N GLU A 54 -4.02 -3.07 -9.06
CA GLU A 54 -5.11 -2.47 -9.81
C GLU A 54 -6.38 -3.33 -9.68
N ARG A 55 -7.51 -2.67 -9.44
CA ARG A 55 -8.82 -3.31 -9.35
C ARG A 55 -9.64 -3.04 -10.59
N ALA A 56 -10.61 -3.93 -10.83
CA ALA A 56 -11.55 -3.79 -11.94
C ALA A 56 -12.47 -2.56 -11.82
N ASP A 57 -12.68 -2.02 -10.62
CA ASP A 57 -13.45 -0.79 -10.38
C ASP A 57 -12.64 0.49 -10.62
N GLY A 58 -11.40 0.38 -11.10
CA GLY A 58 -10.50 1.51 -11.37
C GLY A 58 -9.74 2.01 -10.15
N GLU A 59 -10.07 1.54 -8.94
CA GLU A 59 -9.30 1.82 -7.73
C GLU A 59 -8.05 0.92 -7.63
N THR A 60 -7.26 1.14 -6.58
CA THR A 60 -6.06 0.35 -6.28
C THR A 60 -6.18 -0.21 -4.86
N ASP A 61 -5.96 -1.52 -4.70
CA ASP A 61 -5.71 -2.08 -3.38
C ASP A 61 -4.27 -1.77 -2.98
N ILE A 62 -4.08 -1.25 -1.77
CA ILE A 62 -2.78 -1.04 -1.14
C ILE A 62 -2.64 -2.07 -0.03
N LEU A 63 -1.57 -2.86 -0.09
CA LEU A 63 -1.23 -3.83 0.95
C LEU A 63 0.00 -3.34 1.68
N TYR A 64 -0.10 -3.22 3.00
CA TYR A 64 1.03 -2.95 3.88
C TYR A 64 1.52 -4.27 4.47
N HIS A 65 2.79 -4.60 4.25
CA HIS A 65 3.41 -5.82 4.73
C HIS A 65 4.33 -5.51 5.91
N PHE A 66 3.92 -5.96 7.09
CA PHE A 66 4.57 -5.73 8.37
C PHE A 66 5.18 -7.02 8.90
N THR A 67 6.33 -6.94 9.57
CA THR A 67 7.00 -8.14 10.10
C THR A 67 7.88 -7.86 11.30
N ASN A 68 8.04 -8.85 12.17
CA ASN A 68 9.15 -8.98 13.11
C ASN A 68 9.60 -10.46 13.16
N GLU A 69 10.47 -10.82 14.10
CA GLU A 69 10.99 -12.19 14.25
C GLU A 69 9.91 -13.26 14.47
N ASN A 70 8.71 -12.87 14.91
CA ASN A 70 7.67 -13.78 15.37
C ASN A 70 6.38 -13.73 14.52
N VAL A 71 6.15 -12.67 13.74
CA VAL A 71 4.89 -12.48 13.02
C VAL A 71 5.08 -11.76 11.68
N ALA A 72 4.25 -12.15 10.72
CA ALA A 72 3.98 -11.40 9.49
C ALA A 72 2.52 -10.95 9.48
N ILE A 73 2.28 -9.66 9.25
CA ILE A 73 0.97 -9.02 9.23
C ILE A 73 0.82 -8.31 7.90
N ASN A 74 -0.27 -8.60 7.19
CA ASN A 74 -0.60 -8.02 5.91
C ASN A 74 -1.92 -7.26 6.06
N ILE A 75 -1.91 -5.96 5.84
CA ILE A 75 -3.12 -5.13 5.92
C ILE A 75 -3.44 -4.64 4.52
N ARG A 76 -4.54 -5.14 3.95
CA ARG A 76 -5.09 -4.64 2.69
C ARG A 76 -6.06 -3.50 2.98
N THR A 77 -5.99 -2.45 2.18
CA THR A 77 -7.00 -1.39 2.11
C THR A 77 -7.16 -0.93 0.66
N LYS A 78 -8.12 -0.04 0.40
CA LYS A 78 -8.44 0.44 -0.94
C LYS A 78 -8.31 1.95 -1.05
N THR A 79 -7.84 2.45 -2.18
CA THR A 79 -7.94 3.86 -2.54
C THR A 79 -9.40 4.32 -2.72
N ALA A 80 -9.60 5.63 -2.65
CA ALA A 80 -10.82 6.28 -3.09
C ALA A 80 -10.46 7.38 -4.09
N GLY A 81 -10.94 7.25 -5.33
CA GLY A 81 -10.56 8.13 -6.44
C GLY A 81 -9.06 8.14 -6.70
N GLN A 82 -8.40 6.99 -6.59
CA GLN A 82 -6.93 6.86 -6.67
C GLN A 82 -6.15 7.64 -5.60
N LYS A 83 -6.79 8.00 -4.49
CA LYS A 83 -6.16 8.70 -3.36
C LYS A 83 -6.19 7.84 -2.11
N ILE A 84 -5.16 7.99 -1.30
CA ILE A 84 -5.08 7.42 0.04
C ILE A 84 -4.16 8.27 0.92
N PRO A 85 -4.38 8.38 2.24
CA PRO A 85 -3.46 9.10 3.11
C PRO A 85 -2.09 8.41 3.24
N SER A 86 -1.00 9.17 3.09
CA SER A 86 0.39 8.71 3.22
C SER A 86 0.70 8.17 4.61
N LEU A 87 1.37 7.03 4.71
CA LEU A 87 1.92 6.51 5.97
C LEU A 87 3.32 7.06 6.26
N GLY A 88 3.97 7.65 5.25
CA GLY A 88 5.32 8.22 5.28
C GLY A 88 5.58 9.25 6.40
N GLU A 89 4.55 10.00 6.80
CA GLU A 89 4.61 10.94 7.93
C GLU A 89 4.96 10.24 9.25
N PHE A 90 4.45 9.02 9.46
CA PHE A 90 4.63 8.27 10.71
C PHE A 90 5.65 7.14 10.59
N LEU A 91 5.81 6.59 9.38
CA LEU A 91 6.75 5.51 9.07
C LEU A 91 7.60 5.93 7.86
N PRO A 92 8.79 6.51 8.09
CA PRO A 92 9.65 7.00 7.01
C PRO A 92 10.03 5.95 5.96
N SER A 93 9.97 4.66 6.32
CA SER A 93 10.18 3.54 5.39
C SER A 93 9.13 3.44 4.29
N ALA A 94 7.94 4.03 4.48
CA ALA A 94 6.90 4.06 3.45
C ALA A 94 7.22 5.05 2.32
N ASN A 95 8.02 6.10 2.57
CA ASN A 95 8.18 7.22 1.63
C ASN A 95 8.61 6.78 0.22
N TRP A 96 9.63 5.92 0.13
CA TRP A 96 10.15 5.48 -1.17
C TRP A 96 9.15 4.59 -1.90
N ILE A 97 8.46 3.72 -1.17
CA ILE A 97 7.50 2.76 -1.74
C ILE A 97 6.24 3.48 -2.19
N GLU A 98 5.80 4.51 -1.47
CA GLU A 98 4.69 5.37 -1.89
C GLU A 98 5.02 6.13 -3.18
N ARG A 99 6.24 6.63 -3.35
CA ARG A 99 6.69 7.23 -4.62
C ARG A 99 6.73 6.23 -5.75
N GLU A 100 7.22 5.02 -5.50
CA GLU A 100 7.22 3.94 -6.50
C GLU A 100 5.79 3.57 -6.92
N ILE A 101 4.88 3.37 -5.98
CA ILE A 101 3.47 3.07 -6.27
C ILE A 101 2.81 4.26 -7.00
N HIS A 102 3.16 5.49 -6.66
CA HIS A 102 2.69 6.68 -7.37
C HIS A 102 3.12 6.65 -8.85
N ASP A 103 4.41 6.40 -9.12
CA ASP A 103 4.94 6.27 -10.48
C ASP A 103 4.27 5.15 -11.29
N LEU A 104 4.14 3.98 -10.68
CA LEU A 104 3.70 2.76 -11.37
C LEU A 104 2.18 2.68 -11.53
N TYR A 105 1.40 3.12 -10.54
CA TYR A 105 -0.05 2.92 -10.46
C TYR A 105 -0.87 4.22 -10.41
N ALA A 106 -0.22 5.39 -10.45
CA ALA A 106 -0.88 6.69 -10.37
C ALA A 106 -1.76 6.83 -9.11
N VAL A 107 -1.29 6.29 -7.98
CA VAL A 107 -1.92 6.50 -6.67
C VAL A 107 -1.37 7.78 -6.06
N TYR A 108 -2.24 8.63 -5.55
CA TYR A 108 -1.84 9.87 -4.87
C TYR A 108 -1.88 9.69 -3.36
N PHE A 109 -0.71 9.78 -2.72
CA PHE A 109 -0.55 9.65 -1.28
C PHE A 109 -0.67 11.00 -0.58
N GLU A 110 -1.83 11.27 0.03
CA GLU A 110 -2.13 12.57 0.65
C GLU A 110 -1.25 12.82 1.89
N GLY A 111 -0.53 13.95 1.88
CA GLY A 111 0.41 14.33 2.93
C GLY A 111 1.84 13.80 2.72
N HIS A 112 2.12 13.07 1.63
CA HIS A 112 3.48 12.67 1.31
C HIS A 112 4.35 13.90 0.96
N PRO A 113 5.59 14.01 1.49
CA PRO A 113 6.40 15.22 1.36
C PRO A 113 6.90 15.50 -0.06
N ASP A 114 7.10 14.45 -0.87
CA ASP A 114 7.62 14.57 -2.24
C ASP A 114 7.17 13.39 -3.10
N LEU A 115 6.22 13.60 -4.02
CA LEU A 115 5.80 12.60 -5.00
C LEU A 115 6.44 12.82 -6.39
N SER A 116 7.62 13.44 -6.44
CA SER A 116 8.39 13.51 -7.68
C SER A 116 8.78 12.11 -8.16
N PRO A 117 8.89 11.89 -9.48
CA PRO A 117 9.25 10.59 -10.05
C PRO A 117 10.52 10.02 -9.41
N LEU A 118 10.50 8.73 -9.12
CA LEU A 118 11.61 7.98 -8.55
C LEU A 118 12.23 7.04 -9.59
N GLU A 119 11.43 6.12 -10.15
CA GLU A 119 11.89 5.05 -11.05
C GLU A 119 11.31 5.18 -12.47
N ARG A 120 10.31 6.04 -12.66
CA ARG A 120 9.61 6.19 -13.94
C ARG A 120 10.51 6.82 -15.02
N PRO A 121 10.72 6.16 -16.18
CA PRO A 121 11.34 6.79 -17.34
C PRO A 121 10.56 8.03 -17.79
N ALA A 122 11.26 9.11 -18.16
CA ALA A 122 10.66 10.40 -18.43
C ALA A 122 9.62 10.38 -19.58
N GLU A 123 9.77 9.44 -20.52
CA GLU A 123 8.88 9.23 -21.65
C GLU A 123 7.58 8.50 -21.30
N LEU A 124 7.51 7.84 -20.14
CA LEU A 124 6.33 7.09 -19.72
C LEU A 124 5.43 7.95 -18.83
N PRO A 125 4.10 7.85 -18.97
CA PRO A 125 3.17 8.50 -18.06
C PRO A 125 3.18 7.83 -16.68
N GLU A 126 2.74 8.54 -15.65
CA GLU A 126 2.37 7.92 -14.37
C GLU A 126 1.31 6.83 -14.59
N GLY A 127 1.34 5.78 -13.78
CA GLY A 127 0.36 4.71 -13.90
C GLY A 127 0.64 3.77 -15.07
N PHE A 128 1.86 3.74 -15.63
CA PHE A 128 2.16 2.91 -16.80
C PHE A 128 2.07 1.40 -16.56
N PHE A 129 1.95 0.93 -15.30
CA PHE A 129 1.61 -0.46 -14.98
C PHE A 129 0.11 -0.74 -14.92
N ARG A 130 -0.73 0.29 -14.99
CA ARG A 130 -2.17 0.11 -15.13
C ARG A 130 -2.49 -0.45 -16.50
N LYS A 131 -3.36 -1.45 -16.56
CA LYS A 131 -3.64 -2.23 -17.75
C LYS A 131 -4.05 -1.36 -18.94
N GLU A 132 -4.99 -0.45 -18.75
CA GLU A 132 -5.47 0.42 -19.85
C GLU A 132 -4.35 1.30 -20.41
N ILE A 133 -3.49 1.84 -19.54
CA ILE A 133 -2.36 2.68 -19.93
C ILE A 133 -1.31 1.84 -20.66
N ALA A 134 -0.95 0.69 -20.10
CA ALA A 134 0.00 -0.26 -20.69
C ALA A 134 -0.45 -0.72 -22.09
N ASP A 135 -1.72 -1.14 -22.23
CA ASP A 135 -2.29 -1.57 -23.51
C ASP A 135 -2.22 -0.47 -24.57
N ARG A 136 -2.49 0.79 -24.18
CA ARG A 136 -2.38 1.95 -25.07
C ARG A 136 -0.93 2.20 -25.51
N LEU A 137 0.03 2.10 -24.58
CA LEU A 137 1.45 2.29 -24.88
C LEU A 137 1.99 1.21 -25.82
N ILE A 138 1.61 -0.05 -25.59
CA ILE A 138 1.99 -1.18 -26.44
C ILE A 138 1.46 -0.98 -27.86
N LYS A 139 0.16 -0.69 -28.01
CA LYS A 139 -0.45 -0.40 -29.32
C LYS A 139 0.24 0.75 -30.06
N ALA A 140 0.57 1.83 -29.34
CA ALA A 140 1.26 2.98 -29.91
C ALA A 140 2.70 2.65 -30.37
N LYS A 141 3.36 1.69 -29.71
CA LYS A 141 4.69 1.21 -30.08
C LYS A 141 4.64 0.29 -31.30
N GLU A 142 3.63 -0.57 -31.40
CA GLU A 142 3.44 -1.49 -32.54
C GLU A 142 3.01 -0.78 -33.83
N ALA A 143 2.38 0.40 -33.72
CA ALA A 143 1.97 1.21 -34.87
C ALA A 143 3.10 2.05 -35.50
N LYS A 144 4.31 2.03 -34.92
CA LYS A 144 5.50 2.72 -35.41
C LYS A 144 6.45 1.75 -36.10
#